data_AF-A0A537M4R4-F1
#
_entry.id   AF-A0A537M4R4-F1
#
_cell.length_a   1.000
_cell.length_b   1.000
_cell.length_c   1.000
_cell.angle_alpha   90.00
_cell.angle_beta   90.00
_cell.angle_gamma   90.00
#
_symmetry.space_group_name_H-M   'P 1'
#
loop_
_entity.id
_entity.type
_entity.pdbx_description
1 polymer ?
#
loop_
_entity_poly.entity_id
_entity_poly.type
_entity_poly.pdbx_seq_one_letter_code
_entity_poly.pdbx_strand_id
1 'polypeptide(L)'
;MAKSLVVVEPPVKAKTVKKPLAVESPAKGSTVKKSLVVVESPTKARTVKKLLDRKYEVVASMGHVKDLPRSQLGVDVEHEFAPKYVVPKGKGPVIKELKAAAKKASAVYLATDPDREGEAISWHLATILNPLNPKIKRIEFHEVTRDAIRRALQ
;
A
#
# COMPACT_ATOMS: atom_id res chain seq x y z
N MET A 1 -28.60 -81.31 30.17
CA MET A 1 -27.75 -81.16 28.97
C MET A 1 -27.19 -79.74 29.01
N ALA A 2 -26.04 -79.49 29.66
CA ALA A 2 -24.67 -79.57 29.10
C ALA A 2 -24.60 -78.84 27.74
N LYS A 3 -23.80 -77.79 27.53
CA LYS A 3 -22.38 -77.63 27.86
C LYS A 3 -21.97 -76.15 27.76
N SER A 4 -21.11 -75.73 28.67
CA SER A 4 -20.10 -74.68 28.48
C SER A 4 -19.21 -74.99 27.27
N LEU A 5 -18.74 -73.96 26.56
CA LEU A 5 -17.37 -73.97 26.04
C LEU A 5 -16.87 -72.54 25.76
N VAL A 6 -15.64 -72.34 26.22
CA VAL A 6 -14.80 -71.14 26.14
C VAL A 6 -13.86 -71.30 24.94
N VAL A 7 -13.19 -70.19 24.56
CA VAL A 7 -11.95 -70.09 23.76
C VAL A 7 -12.25 -70.11 22.25
N VAL A 8 -11.75 -69.22 21.38
CA VAL A 8 -10.34 -68.93 21.08
C VAL A 8 -10.19 -67.60 20.31
N GLU A 9 -9.27 -66.72 20.73
CA GLU A 9 -8.45 -65.89 19.82
C GLU A 9 -7.09 -66.63 19.62
N PRO A 10 -6.16 -66.32 18.67
CA PRO A 10 -6.07 -65.28 17.61
C PRO A 10 -5.64 -65.91 16.23
N PRO A 11 -5.13 -65.19 15.19
CA PRO A 11 -3.77 -64.61 15.21
C PRO A 11 -3.62 -63.23 14.55
N VAL A 12 -2.66 -62.46 15.07
CA VAL A 12 -2.10 -61.24 14.46
C VAL A 12 -1.15 -61.60 13.31
N LYS A 13 -1.28 -60.91 12.17
CA LYS A 13 -0.25 -60.42 11.19
C LYS A 13 -0.97 -60.14 9.86
N ALA A 14 -0.69 -59.13 9.05
CA ALA A 14 0.57 -58.45 8.79
C ALA A 14 0.35 -56.99 8.31
N LYS A 15 1.43 -56.22 8.44
CA LYS A 15 1.62 -54.85 7.96
C LYS A 15 1.36 -54.72 6.45
N THR A 16 0.67 -53.65 6.04
CA THR A 16 0.93 -52.97 4.76
C THR A 16 1.00 -51.47 4.95
N VAL A 17 2.22 -51.04 5.26
CA VAL A 17 2.96 -49.87 4.80
C VAL A 17 2.22 -48.84 3.91
N LYS A 18 2.32 -47.57 4.34
CA LYS A 18 2.31 -46.26 3.63
C LYS A 18 0.96 -45.57 3.33
N LYS A 19 0.71 -44.50 4.10
CA LYS A 19 0.98 -43.12 3.65
C LYS A 19 1.25 -42.25 4.88
N PRO A 20 2.38 -41.52 4.99
CA PRO A 20 2.55 -40.59 6.09
C PRO A 20 1.48 -39.52 5.96
N LEU A 21 0.73 -39.34 7.06
CA LEU A 21 -0.13 -38.19 7.30
C LEU A 21 0.71 -36.95 6.98
N ALA A 22 0.29 -36.18 5.97
CA ALA A 22 0.96 -34.94 5.65
C ALA A 22 0.92 -34.08 6.92
N VAL A 23 2.09 -33.83 7.49
CA VAL A 23 2.28 -32.79 8.49
C VAL A 23 1.83 -31.50 7.79
N GLU A 24 0.71 -30.94 8.23
CA GLU A 24 0.29 -29.62 7.79
C GLU A 24 1.40 -28.64 8.15
N SER A 25 2.14 -28.23 7.12
CA SER A 25 3.10 -27.13 7.20
C SER A 25 2.39 -25.90 7.77
N PRO A 26 3.01 -25.16 8.71
CA PRO A 26 2.39 -23.98 9.29
C PRO A 26 2.04 -22.99 8.18
N ALA A 27 0.80 -22.50 8.21
CA ALA A 27 0.26 -21.53 7.27
C ALA A 27 1.27 -20.38 7.04
N LYS A 28 1.58 -20.12 5.76
CA LYS A 28 2.38 -18.96 5.33
C LYS A 28 1.85 -17.71 6.03
N GLY A 29 2.69 -17.11 6.88
CA GLY A 29 2.33 -15.96 7.70
C GLY A 29 1.63 -14.87 6.88
N SER A 30 0.51 -14.38 7.38
CA SER A 30 -0.24 -13.27 6.80
C SER A 30 0.71 -12.09 6.60
N THR A 31 1.04 -11.78 5.36
CA THR A 31 1.86 -10.61 5.05
C THR A 31 1.01 -9.38 5.31
N VAL A 32 1.23 -8.73 6.45
CA VAL A 32 0.53 -7.50 6.81
C VAL A 32 0.74 -6.48 5.68
N LYS A 33 -0.36 -6.02 5.06
CA LYS A 33 -0.30 -5.03 3.99
C LYS A 33 0.32 -3.74 4.52
N LYS A 34 1.44 -3.34 3.92
CA LYS A 34 2.10 -2.06 4.22
C LYS A 34 1.19 -0.89 3.85
N SER A 35 1.31 0.23 4.56
CA SER A 35 0.70 1.48 4.13
C SER A 35 1.65 2.25 3.23
N LEU A 36 1.12 2.94 2.22
CA LEU A 36 1.90 3.77 1.32
C LEU A 36 1.96 5.20 1.87
N VAL A 37 3.16 5.79 1.94
CA VAL A 37 3.36 7.20 2.23
C VAL A 37 3.94 7.86 0.98
N VAL A 38 3.24 8.83 0.44
CA VAL A 38 3.68 9.59 -0.74
C VAL A 38 4.17 10.96 -0.29
N VAL A 39 5.41 11.28 -0.64
CA VAL A 39 6.02 12.60 -0.42
C VAL A 39 6.37 13.24 -1.75
N GLU A 40 6.72 14.52 -1.75
CA GLU A 40 7.03 15.23 -2.98
C GLU A 40 8.40 14.86 -3.57
N SER A 41 9.46 14.96 -2.76
CA SER A 41 10.84 14.87 -3.23
C SER A 41 11.54 13.54 -2.87
N PRO A 42 12.48 13.05 -3.70
CA PRO A 42 13.26 11.85 -3.39
C PRO A 42 14.04 11.97 -2.07
N THR A 43 14.55 13.15 -1.77
CA THR A 43 15.32 13.41 -0.56
C THR A 43 14.45 13.25 0.67
N LYS A 44 13.24 13.84 0.67
CA LYS A 44 12.26 13.66 1.75
C LYS A 44 11.88 12.18 1.89
N ALA A 45 11.70 11.45 0.78
CA ALA A 45 11.38 10.02 0.82
C ALA A 45 12.48 9.21 1.51
N ARG A 46 13.76 9.48 1.20
CA ARG A 46 14.90 8.81 1.86
C ARG A 46 14.93 9.11 3.37
N THR A 47 14.69 10.34 3.78
CA THR A 47 14.69 10.73 5.19
C THR A 47 13.50 10.11 5.94
N VAL A 48 12.28 10.27 5.44
CA VAL A 48 11.06 9.72 6.04
C VAL A 48 11.13 8.19 6.14
N LYS A 49 11.66 7.51 5.11
CA LYS A 49 11.87 6.05 5.11
C LYS A 49 12.80 5.57 6.22
N LYS A 50 13.80 6.37 6.62
CA LYS A 50 14.70 6.02 7.74
C LYS A 50 14.02 6.17 9.11
N LEU A 51 13.03 7.07 9.21
CA LEU A 51 12.33 7.38 10.44
C LEU A 51 11.11 6.48 10.67
N LEU A 52 10.52 5.95 9.60
CA LEU A 52 9.37 5.06 9.63
C LEU A 52 9.74 3.57 9.74
N ASP A 53 8.86 2.81 10.40
CA ASP A 53 9.03 1.37 10.56
C ASP A 53 8.71 0.61 9.26
N ARG A 54 9.10 -0.68 9.18
CA ARG A 54 8.94 -1.55 7.99
C ARG A 54 7.49 -1.76 7.51
N LYS A 55 6.50 -1.31 8.28
CA LYS A 55 5.07 -1.32 7.93
C LYS A 55 4.68 -0.25 6.91
N TYR A 56 5.57 0.70 6.63
CA TYR A 56 5.35 1.74 5.62
C TYR A 56 6.22 1.52 4.39
N GLU A 57 5.66 1.79 3.23
CA GLU A 57 6.36 1.97 1.97
C GLU A 57 6.35 3.47 1.64
N VAL A 58 7.53 4.06 1.40
CA VAL A 58 7.65 5.50 1.14
C VAL A 58 8.09 5.71 -0.30
N VAL A 59 7.30 6.46 -1.06
CA VAL A 59 7.52 6.75 -2.48
C VAL A 59 7.44 8.27 -2.69
N ALA A 60 8.21 8.81 -3.63
CA ALA A 60 8.14 10.22 -4.01
C ALA A 60 7.36 10.43 -5.31
N SER A 61 6.56 11.49 -5.40
CA SER A 61 5.85 11.90 -6.62
C SER A 61 6.76 12.59 -7.66
N MET A 62 7.98 12.93 -7.25
CA MET A 62 8.96 13.67 -8.03
C MET A 62 8.49 15.10 -8.34
N GLY A 63 7.75 15.74 -7.43
CA GLY A 63 7.04 17.00 -7.66
C GLY A 63 5.63 16.80 -8.23
N HIS A 64 5.14 17.76 -9.01
CA HIS A 64 3.81 17.75 -9.64
C HIS A 64 3.56 16.53 -10.55
N VAL A 65 2.36 15.94 -10.46
CA VAL A 65 1.94 14.80 -11.29
C VAL A 65 0.90 15.19 -12.35
N LYS A 66 0.30 16.37 -12.20
CA LYS A 66 -0.61 17.03 -13.14
C LYS A 66 -0.22 18.49 -13.22
N ASP A 67 -0.45 19.09 -14.38
CA ASP A 67 -0.16 20.49 -14.66
C ASP A 67 -1.11 20.99 -15.77
N LEU A 68 -1.11 22.29 -16.04
CA LEU A 68 -1.79 22.85 -17.21
C LEU A 68 -1.03 22.48 -18.51
N PRO A 69 -1.73 22.38 -19.65
CA PRO A 69 -1.09 22.20 -20.95
C PRO A 69 -0.09 23.32 -21.23
N ARG A 70 1.14 22.97 -21.62
CA ARG A 70 2.21 23.95 -21.89
C ARG A 70 1.96 24.87 -23.09
N SER A 71 1.13 24.44 -24.04
CA SER A 71 0.95 25.10 -25.34
C SER A 71 -0.47 25.62 -25.56
N GLN A 72 -1.30 25.62 -24.52
CA GLN A 72 -2.67 26.13 -24.54
C GLN A 72 -2.93 26.88 -23.24
N LEU A 73 -3.93 27.76 -23.19
CA LEU A 73 -4.28 28.50 -21.97
C LEU A 73 -4.56 27.55 -20.79
N GLY A 74 -5.16 26.38 -21.05
CA GLY A 74 -5.39 25.36 -20.03
C GLY A 74 -6.49 25.70 -19.03
N VAL A 75 -7.14 26.86 -19.18
CA VAL A 75 -8.23 27.33 -18.33
C VAL A 75 -9.39 27.75 -19.23
N ASP A 76 -10.59 27.34 -18.87
CA ASP A 76 -11.82 27.72 -19.55
C ASP A 76 -12.39 29.01 -18.94
N VAL A 77 -12.19 30.14 -19.61
CA VAL A 77 -12.61 31.47 -19.12
C VAL A 77 -14.12 31.68 -19.17
N GLU A 78 -14.84 30.89 -19.97
CA GLU A 78 -16.29 30.96 -20.11
C GLU A 78 -17.01 30.11 -19.05
N HIS A 79 -16.34 29.05 -18.56
CA HIS A 79 -16.89 28.11 -17.58
C HIS A 79 -16.14 28.21 -16.24
N GLU A 80 -16.34 29.32 -15.53
CA GLU A 80 -15.86 29.53 -14.15
C GLU A 80 -14.35 29.29 -13.94
N PHE A 81 -13.53 29.58 -14.96
CA PHE A 81 -12.09 29.32 -14.93
C PHE A 81 -11.74 27.84 -14.68
N ALA A 82 -12.55 26.91 -15.19
CA ALA A 82 -12.32 25.49 -15.02
C ALA A 82 -10.94 25.07 -15.59
N PRO A 83 -10.04 24.50 -14.76
CA PRO A 83 -8.72 24.11 -15.21
C PRO A 83 -8.74 22.76 -15.95
N LYS A 84 -8.06 22.70 -17.08
CA LYS A 84 -7.76 21.46 -17.79
C LYS A 84 -6.39 20.94 -17.35
N TYR A 85 -6.39 19.90 -16.51
CA TYR A 85 -5.15 19.26 -16.08
C TYR A 85 -4.71 18.14 -17.02
N VAL A 86 -3.41 18.09 -17.32
CA VAL A 86 -2.76 17.04 -18.10
C VAL A 86 -1.59 16.45 -17.32
N VAL A 87 -1.18 15.23 -17.68
CA VAL A 87 0.02 14.60 -17.11
C VAL A 87 1.26 15.16 -17.84
N PRO A 88 2.23 15.76 -17.14
CA PRO A 88 3.46 16.24 -17.76
C PRO A 88 4.24 15.12 -18.46
N LYS A 89 4.96 15.45 -19.54
CA LYS A 89 5.83 14.50 -20.23
C LYS A 89 6.85 13.90 -19.25
N GLY A 90 7.06 12.58 -19.33
CA GLY A 90 7.98 11.85 -18.44
C GLY A 90 7.39 11.42 -17.10
N LYS A 91 6.19 11.88 -16.71
CA LYS A 91 5.54 11.48 -15.43
C LYS A 91 4.76 10.16 -15.50
N GLY A 92 4.56 9.60 -16.69
CA GLY A 92 3.85 8.33 -16.89
C GLY A 92 4.38 7.16 -16.04
N PRO A 93 5.70 6.88 -16.02
CA PRO A 93 6.27 5.82 -15.18
C PRO A 93 6.02 6.02 -13.68
N VAL A 94 6.19 7.25 -13.17
CA VAL A 94 5.96 7.59 -11.76
C VAL A 94 4.51 7.36 -11.37
N ILE A 95 3.56 7.81 -12.20
CA ILE A 95 2.13 7.59 -11.95
C ILE A 95 1.81 6.10 -11.97
N LYS A 96 2.40 5.32 -12.89
CA LYS A 96 2.20 3.87 -12.94
C LYS A 96 2.68 3.18 -11.67
N GLU A 97 3.85 3.57 -11.16
CA GLU A 97 4.40 3.06 -9.89
C GLU A 97 3.51 3.43 -8.70
N LEU A 98 3.12 4.70 -8.57
CA LEU A 98 2.23 5.18 -7.50
C LEU A 98 0.90 4.42 -7.51
N LYS A 99 0.29 4.24 -8.68
CA LYS A 99 -0.95 3.46 -8.84
C LYS A 99 -0.76 2.00 -8.42
N ALA A 100 0.35 1.37 -8.78
CA ALA A 100 0.65 -0.01 -8.41
C ALA A 100 0.87 -0.17 -6.90
N ALA A 101 1.58 0.76 -6.27
CA ALA A 101 1.79 0.78 -4.83
C ALA A 101 0.47 1.01 -4.07
N ALA A 102 -0.35 1.97 -4.51
CA ALA A 102 -1.63 2.29 -3.87
C ALA A 102 -2.60 1.10 -3.85
N LYS A 103 -2.66 0.31 -4.94
CA LYS A 103 -3.49 -0.91 -5.02
C LYS A 103 -3.08 -1.99 -4.00
N LYS A 104 -1.79 -2.08 -3.69
CA LYS A 104 -1.25 -3.09 -2.76
C LYS A 104 -1.33 -2.63 -1.30
N ALA A 105 -1.36 -1.31 -1.09
CA ALA A 105 -1.31 -0.72 0.23
C ALA A 105 -2.59 -0.93 1.05
N SER A 106 -2.45 -0.99 2.37
CA SER A 106 -3.59 -0.99 3.31
C SER A 106 -4.29 0.37 3.39
N ALA A 107 -3.52 1.45 3.31
CA ALA A 107 -3.96 2.85 3.27
C ALA A 107 -2.90 3.69 2.54
N VAL A 108 -3.27 4.87 2.07
CA VAL A 108 -2.37 5.84 1.41
C VAL A 108 -2.32 7.10 2.24
N TYR A 109 -1.12 7.54 2.60
CA TYR A 109 -0.86 8.77 3.32
C TYR A 109 -0.18 9.77 2.39
N LEU A 110 -0.78 10.95 2.22
CA LEU A 110 -0.21 12.04 1.43
C LEU A 110 0.51 13.00 2.38
N ALA A 111 1.83 13.03 2.27
CA ALA A 111 2.77 13.69 3.17
C ALA A 111 3.58 14.79 2.44
N THR A 112 2.89 15.53 1.57
CA THR A 112 3.44 16.73 0.92
C THR A 112 3.65 17.83 1.96
N ASP A 113 4.42 18.85 1.60
CA ASP A 113 4.71 19.96 2.50
C ASP A 113 3.41 20.73 2.87
N PRO A 114 3.31 21.30 4.08
CA PRO A 114 2.11 22.00 4.57
C PRO A 114 2.06 23.43 4.01
N ASP A 115 2.14 23.55 2.69
CA ASP A 115 2.04 24.80 1.96
C ASP A 115 1.06 24.65 0.78
N ARG A 116 0.79 25.76 0.09
CA ARG A 116 -0.14 25.80 -1.03
C ARG A 116 0.24 24.86 -2.17
N GLU A 117 1.53 24.71 -2.44
CA GLU A 117 2.03 23.85 -3.51
C GLU A 117 1.86 22.38 -3.15
N GLY A 118 2.24 22.02 -1.93
CA GLY A 118 2.06 20.69 -1.36
C GLY A 118 0.61 20.28 -1.32
N GLU A 119 -0.33 21.19 -1.01
CA GLU A 119 -1.76 20.91 -1.08
C GLU A 119 -2.23 20.62 -2.51
N ALA A 120 -1.80 21.41 -3.50
CA ALA A 120 -2.14 21.15 -4.90
C ALA A 120 -1.62 19.78 -5.37
N ILE A 121 -0.38 19.42 -4.99
CA ILE A 121 0.20 18.12 -5.30
C ILE A 121 -0.59 17.00 -4.62
N SER A 122 -0.95 17.16 -3.34
CA SER A 122 -1.76 16.19 -2.60
C SER A 122 -3.14 16.01 -3.23
N TRP A 123 -3.80 17.09 -3.62
CA TRP A 123 -5.08 17.03 -4.33
C TRP A 123 -4.97 16.27 -5.66
N HIS A 124 -3.96 16.57 -6.47
CA HIS A 124 -3.71 15.85 -7.71
C HIS A 124 -3.43 14.36 -7.49
N LEU A 125 -2.61 14.02 -6.49
CA LEU A 125 -2.35 12.63 -6.12
C LEU A 125 -3.62 11.92 -5.67
N ALA A 126 -4.43 12.56 -4.82
CA ALA A 126 -5.71 12.01 -4.36
C ALA A 126 -6.63 11.73 -5.57
N THR A 127 -6.76 12.66 -6.52
CA THR A 127 -7.61 12.45 -7.71
C THR A 127 -7.18 11.23 -8.55
N ILE A 128 -5.88 10.92 -8.56
CA ILE A 128 -5.31 9.80 -9.33
C ILE A 128 -5.42 8.47 -8.57
N LEU A 129 -5.26 8.51 -7.24
CA LEU A 129 -5.12 7.32 -6.40
C LEU A 129 -6.43 6.88 -5.74
N ASN A 130 -7.39 7.80 -5.51
CA ASN A 130 -8.65 7.51 -4.85
C ASN A 130 -9.46 6.37 -5.51
N PRO A 131 -9.55 6.29 -6.87
CA PRO A 131 -10.23 5.17 -7.52
C PRO A 131 -9.58 3.80 -7.29
N LEU A 132 -8.32 3.78 -6.85
CA LEU A 132 -7.54 2.56 -6.62
C LEU A 132 -7.50 2.16 -5.15
N ASN A 133 -7.48 3.16 -4.27
CA ASN A 133 -7.53 2.97 -2.83
C ASN A 133 -8.20 4.19 -2.19
N PRO A 134 -9.47 4.07 -1.75
CA PRO A 134 -10.20 5.20 -1.17
C PRO A 134 -9.75 5.54 0.26
N LYS A 135 -8.91 4.71 0.89
CA LYS A 135 -8.37 4.96 2.24
C LYS A 135 -7.18 5.91 2.16
N ILE A 136 -7.43 7.12 1.66
CA ILE A 136 -6.45 8.20 1.57
C ILE A 136 -6.55 9.09 2.81
N LYS A 137 -5.41 9.42 3.41
CA LYS A 137 -5.29 10.39 4.49
C LYS A 137 -4.25 11.45 4.13
N ARG A 138 -4.61 12.73 4.28
CA ARG A 138 -3.65 13.84 4.26
C ARG A 138 -3.01 13.94 5.64
N ILE A 139 -1.67 13.99 5.69
CA ILE A 139 -0.93 14.16 6.94
C ILE A 139 0.05 15.31 6.83
N GLU A 140 0.23 16.07 7.90
CA GLU A 140 1.08 17.26 7.93
C GLU A 140 2.10 17.17 9.06
N PHE A 141 3.29 17.68 8.83
CA PHE A 141 4.32 17.86 9.83
C PHE A 141 5.23 19.01 9.42
N HIS A 142 5.62 19.84 10.38
CA HIS A 142 6.48 21.01 10.15
C HIS A 142 7.97 20.70 10.35
N GLU A 143 8.28 19.49 10.81
CA GLU A 143 9.65 19.04 11.06
C GLU A 143 9.80 17.57 10.66
N VAL A 144 10.98 17.19 10.14
CA VAL A 144 11.25 15.82 9.68
C VAL A 144 11.90 15.01 10.80
N THR A 145 11.17 14.86 11.91
CA THR A 145 11.60 14.07 13.09
C THR A 145 10.73 12.81 13.23
N ARG A 146 11.27 11.79 13.91
CA ARG A 146 10.55 10.51 14.11
C ARG A 146 9.22 10.71 14.82
N ASP A 147 9.20 11.57 15.83
CA ASP A 147 8.01 11.78 16.65
C ASP A 147 6.95 12.61 15.93
N ALA A 148 7.34 13.66 15.20
CA ALA A 148 6.41 14.46 14.41
C ALA A 148 5.70 13.61 13.34
N ILE A 149 6.45 12.81 12.59
CA ILE A 149 5.89 11.95 11.54
C ILE A 149 4.97 10.87 12.16
N ARG A 150 5.34 10.31 13.31
CA ARG A 150 4.49 9.31 14.00
C ARG A 150 3.19 9.91 14.50
N ARG A 151 3.22 11.12 15.08
CA ARG A 151 2.01 11.86 15.48
C ARG A 151 1.11 12.13 14.27
N ALA A 152 1.69 12.54 13.15
CA ALA A 152 0.95 12.81 11.92
C ALA A 152 0.29 11.56 11.30
N LEU A 153 0.77 10.35 11.62
CA LEU A 153 0.25 9.08 11.09
C LEU A 153 -0.83 8.41 11.96
N GLN A 154 -1.09 8.92 13.16
CA GLN A 154 -2.13 8.44 14.06
C GLN A 154 -3.50 8.99 13.63
#